data_AF-A0A241XSG2-F1
#
_entry.id   AF-A0A241XSG2-F1
#
_cell.length_a   1.000
_cell.length_b   1.000
_cell.length_c   1.000
_cell.angle_alpha   90.00
_cell.angle_beta   90.00
_cell.angle_gamma   90.00
#
_symmetry.space_group_name_H-M   'P 1'
#
loop_
_entity.id
_entity.type
_entity.pdbx_description
1 polymer ?
#
loop_
_entity_poly.entity_id
_entity_poly.type
_entity_poly.pdbx_seq_one_letter_code
_entity_poly.pdbx_strand_id
1 'polypeptide(L)' 'MFACHQSKVGEEFACAGWLASVGHAHPRVRLALMQGRLPESALAPGKDWPELHSTFQEVIEKLRATAPESHS' A
#
# COMPACT_ATOMS: atom_id res chain seq x y z
N MET A 1 -8.02 3.57 0.13
CA MET A 1 -6.67 3.45 0.73
C MET A 1 -5.69 3.17 -0.41
N PHE A 2 -4.55 3.85 -0.43
CA PHE A 2 -3.57 3.76 -1.52
C PHE A 2 -2.22 3.32 -0.95
N ALA A 3 -1.60 2.36 -1.61
CA ALA A 3 -0.19 2.01 -1.41
C ALA A 3 0.28 1.18 -2.62
N CYS A 4 0.02 -0.14 -2.64
CA CYS A 4 0.26 -0.95 -3.83
C CYS A 4 -0.88 -0.88 -4.85
N HIS A 5 -2.13 -0.67 -4.41
CA HIS A 5 -3.32 -0.59 -5.25
C HIS A 5 -4.43 0.19 -4.55
N GLN A 6 -5.46 0.55 -5.31
CA GLN A 6 -6.74 1.03 -4.79
C GLN A 6 -7.69 -0.16 -4.59
N SER A 7 -8.22 -0.34 -3.37
CA SER A 7 -9.29 -1.30 -3.10
C SER A 7 -10.61 -0.85 -3.74
N LYS A 8 -11.51 -1.79 -4.04
CA LYS A 8 -12.87 -1.48 -4.48
C LYS A 8 -13.63 -0.79 -3.35
N VAL A 9 -14.58 0.07 -3.71
CA VAL A 9 -15.48 0.72 -2.75
C VAL A 9 -16.29 -0.34 -2.01
N GLY A 10 -16.26 -0.32 -0.68
CA GLY A 10 -16.93 -1.29 0.18
C GLY A 10 -16.16 -2.60 0.42
N GLU A 11 -14.98 -2.76 -0.18
CA GLU A 11 -14.08 -3.90 0.01
C GLU A 11 -12.67 -3.42 0.42
N GLU A 12 -12.59 -2.39 1.26
CA GLU A 12 -11.32 -1.81 1.69
C GLU A 12 -10.54 -2.75 2.62
N PHE A 13 -9.28 -2.98 2.29
CA PHE A 13 -8.37 -3.73 3.16
C PHE A 13 -6.98 -3.11 3.19
N ALA A 14 -6.29 -3.32 4.32
CA ALA A 14 -4.91 -2.91 4.51
C ALA A 14 -3.97 -3.92 3.84
N CYS A 15 -3.46 -3.59 2.65
CA CYS A 15 -2.46 -4.42 1.97
C CYS A 15 -1.05 -4.21 2.56
N ALA A 16 -0.11 -5.07 2.17
CA ALA A 16 1.26 -5.02 2.67
C ALA A 16 1.97 -3.68 2.36
N GLY A 17 1.66 -3.07 1.20
CA GLY A 17 2.10 -1.71 0.89
C GLY A 17 1.57 -0.67 1.85
N TRP A 18 0.30 -0.76 2.26
CA TRP A 18 -0.27 0.20 3.20
C TRP A 18 0.44 0.12 4.55
N LEU A 19 0.70 -1.10 4.99
CA LEU A 19 1.42 -1.37 6.22
C LEU A 19 2.84 -0.77 6.17
N ALA A 20 3.55 -0.93 5.06
CA ALA A 20 4.87 -0.36 4.86
C ALA A 20 4.87 1.18 4.74
N SER A 21 3.88 1.78 4.06
CA SER A 21 3.84 3.23 3.84
C SER A 21 3.38 4.01 5.08
N VAL A 22 2.30 3.57 5.74
CA VAL A 22 1.64 4.34 6.81
C VAL A 22 1.26 3.52 8.04
N GLY A 23 1.57 2.21 8.06
CA GLY A 23 1.24 1.34 9.18
C GLY A 23 1.81 1.84 10.51
N HIS A 24 3.01 2.42 10.50
CA HIS A 24 3.67 2.97 11.69
C HIS A 24 2.84 4.07 12.39
N ALA A 25 2.02 4.83 11.66
CA ALA A 25 1.17 5.87 12.22
C ALA A 25 -0.09 5.32 12.91
N HIS A 26 -0.48 4.07 12.62
CA HIS A 26 -1.73 3.49 13.09
C HIS A 26 -1.59 2.87 14.50
N PRO A 27 -2.38 3.29 15.51
CA PRO A 27 -2.23 2.81 16.90
C PRO A 27 -2.33 1.28 17.06
N ARG A 28 -3.24 0.64 16.32
CA ARG A 28 -3.40 -0.83 16.35
C ARG A 28 -2.17 -1.59 15.82
N VAL A 29 -1.43 -1.00 14.86
CA VAL A 29 -0.20 -1.59 14.31
C VAL A 29 0.93 -1.45 15.34
N ARG A 30 1.08 -0.25 15.92
CA ARG A 30 2.06 -0.02 17.00
C ARG A 30 1.85 -0.97 18.18
N LEU A 31 0.60 -1.16 18.60
CA LEU A 31 0.26 -2.12 19.65
C LEU A 31 0.61 -3.58 19.26
N ALA A 32 0.37 -3.97 18.00
CA ALA A 32 0.72 -5.32 17.54
C ALA A 32 2.24 -5.57 17.51
N LEU A 33 3.04 -4.56 17.13
CA LEU A 33 4.51 -4.60 17.22
C LEU A 33 4.97 -4.76 18.67
N MET A 34 4.46 -3.93 19.58
CA MET A 34 4.81 -3.98 21.00
C MET A 34 4.47 -5.34 21.64
N GLN A 35 3.42 -5.99 21.16
CA GLN A 35 3.00 -7.32 21.62
C GLN A 35 3.72 -8.48 20.90
N GLY A 36 4.65 -8.20 19.97
CA GLY A 36 5.34 -9.22 19.17
C GLY A 36 4.42 -9.99 18.20
N ARG A 37 3.19 -9.53 17.98
CA ARG A 37 2.23 -10.14 17.05
C ARG A 37 2.47 -9.74 15.59
N LEU A 38 3.30 -8.72 15.38
CA LEU A 38 3.75 -8.26 14.08
C LEU A 38 5.27 -8.07 14.18
N PRO A 39 6.08 -8.60 13.23
CA PRO A 39 7.50 -8.29 13.19
C PRO A 39 7.72 -6.88 12.62
N GLU A 40 8.75 -6.18 13.10
CA GLU A 40 9.09 -4.83 12.62
C GLU A 40 9.44 -4.81 11.12
N SER A 41 10.02 -5.90 10.61
CA SER A 41 10.30 -6.07 9.18
C SER A 41 9.05 -6.00 8.29
N ALA A 42 7.84 -6.22 8.84
CA ALA A 42 6.59 -6.07 8.10
C ALA A 42 6.25 -4.59 7.77
N LEU A 43 6.93 -3.63 8.40
CA LEU A 43 6.82 -2.21 8.08
C LEU A 43 7.79 -1.76 6.96
N ALA A 44 8.65 -2.64 6.46
CA ALA A 44 9.57 -2.34 5.38
C ALA A 44 9.07 -2.94 4.04
N PRO A 45 9.31 -2.27 2.89
CA PRO A 45 9.08 -2.87 1.58
C PRO A 45 9.91 -4.15 1.39
N GLY A 46 9.34 -5.13 0.68
CA GLY A 46 10.06 -6.33 0.28
C GLY A 46 11.03 -6.08 -0.90
N LYS A 47 12.03 -6.95 -1.05
CA LYS A 47 13.10 -6.84 -2.07
C LYS A 47 12.58 -6.70 -3.51
N ASP A 48 11.48 -7.36 -3.84
CA ASP A 48 10.93 -7.43 -5.20
C ASP A 48 9.53 -6.77 -5.30
N TRP A 49 9.24 -5.81 -4.40
CA TRP A 49 7.97 -5.09 -4.44
C TRP A 49 7.96 -4.01 -5.53
N PRO A 50 6.81 -3.73 -6.15
CA PRO A 50 6.67 -2.53 -6.96
C PRO A 50 6.87 -1.28 -6.10
N GLU A 51 7.25 -0.18 -6.75
CA GLU A 51 7.37 1.12 -6.09
C GLU A 51 6.06 1.47 -5.35
N LEU A 52 6.21 1.92 -4.10
CA LEU A 52 5.08 2.33 -3.26
C LEU A 52 4.75 3.78 -3.54
N HIS A 53 3.48 4.07 -3.77
CA HIS A 53 3.01 5.42 -4.03
C HIS A 53 2.44 6.05 -2.76
N SER A 54 2.84 7.30 -2.51
CA SER A 54 2.46 8.06 -1.32
C SER A 54 1.19 8.89 -1.52
N THR A 55 0.84 9.17 -2.78
CA THR A 55 -0.34 9.98 -3.15
C THR A 55 -1.26 9.24 -4.12
N PHE A 56 -2.53 9.64 -4.13
CA PHE A 56 -3.48 9.14 -5.13
C PHE A 56 -3.08 9.54 -6.55
N GLN A 57 -2.50 10.73 -6.71
CA GLN A 57 -2.03 11.27 -7.97
C GLN A 57 -0.97 10.37 -8.60
N GLU A 58 0.03 9.92 -7.83
CA GLU A 58 1.05 8.96 -8.30
C GLU A 58 0.44 7.65 -8.81
N VAL A 59 -0.58 7.13 -8.10
CA VAL A 59 -1.30 5.92 -8.53
C VAL A 59 -2.03 6.15 -9.85
N ILE A 60 -2.70 7.28 -10.01
CA ILE A 60 -3.44 7.61 -11.25
C ILE A 60 -2.50 7.84 -12.42
N GLU A 61 -1.36 8.49 -12.20
CA GLU A 61 -0.35 8.73 -13.24
C GLU A 61 0.24 7.42 -13.75
N LYS A 62 0.60 6.49 -12.85
CA LYS A 62 1.01 5.14 -13.23
C LYS A 62 -0.07 4.42 -14.03
N LEU A 63 -1.31 4.40 -13.54
CA LEU A 63 -2.40 3.71 -14.21
C LEU A 63 -2.67 4.25 -15.62
N ARG A 64 -2.54 5.56 -15.83
CA ARG A 64 -2.61 6.16 -17.17
C ARG A 64 -1.43 5.73 -18.06
N ALA A 65 -0.21 5.75 -17.53
CA ALA A 65 0.99 5.38 -18.27
C ALA A 65 1.00 3.90 -18.70
N THR A 66 0.33 3.03 -17.93
CA THR A 66 0.26 1.59 -18.22
C THR A 66 -1.08 1.15 -18.82
N ALA A 67 -2.00 2.08 -19.11
CA ALA A 67 -3.25 1.74 -19.77
C ALA A 67 -2.96 1.34 -21.23
N PRO A 68 -3.49 0.20 -21.72
CA PRO A 68 -3.37 -0.14 -23.12
C PRO A 68 -4.06 0.93 -23.97
N GLU A 69 -3.45 1.33 -25.10
CA GLU A 69 -4.11 2.22 -26.06
C GLU A 69 -5.44 1.58 -26.47
N SER A 70 -6.53 2.31 -26.25
CA SER A 70 -7.82 1.92 -26.80
C SER A 70 -7.73 2.10 -28.32
N HIS A 71 -7.43 1.02 -29.05
CA HIS A 71 -7.69 0.97 -30.48
C HIS A 71 -9.19 1.20 -30.68
N SER A 72 -9.53 2.39 -31.20
CA SER A 72 -10.84 2.69 -31.79
C SER A 72 -10.87 2.20 -33.23
#